data_AF-A0AA87NQG0-F1
#
_entry.id   AF-A0AA87NQG0-F1
#
_cell.length_a   1.000
_cell.length_b   1.000
_cell.length_c   1.000
_cell.angle_alpha   90.00
_cell.angle_beta   90.00
_cell.angle_gamma   90.00
#
_symmetry.space_group_name_H-M   'P 1'
#
loop_
_entity.id
_entity.type
_entity.pdbx_description
1 polymer ?
#
loop_
_entity_poly.entity_id
_entity_poly.type
_entity_poly.pdbx_seq_one_letter_code
_entity_poly.pdbx_strand_id
1 'polypeptide(L)' 'MVNHAYNTALYLLINDNPIETGNTIDGIPDGSAQPERWICRYEESLIQPVREVLDIDTGAYAAGNRHYE' A
#
# COMPACT_ATOMS: atom_id res chain seq x y z
N MET A 1 -9.29 7.59 3.59
CA MET A 1 -8.51 7.20 2.38
C MET A 1 -7.37 8.18 2.04
N VAL A 2 -7.63 9.45 1.71
CA VAL A 2 -6.60 10.39 1.23
C VAL A 2 -5.47 10.66 2.23
N ASN A 3 -5.80 10.89 3.51
CA ASN A 3 -4.80 11.13 4.55
C ASN A 3 -3.88 9.92 4.77
N HIS A 4 -4.39 8.70 4.60
CA HIS A 4 -3.56 7.49 4.71
C HIS A 4 -2.45 7.52 3.66
N ALA A 5 -2.81 7.73 2.38
CA ALA A 5 -1.84 7.79 1.29
C ALA A 5 -0.80 8.91 1.49
N TYR A 6 -1.22 10.10 1.94
CA TYR A 6 -0.29 11.18 2.25
C TYR A 6 0.65 10.84 3.42
N ASN A 7 0.13 10.24 4.50
CA ASN A 7 0.95 9.86 5.64
C ASN A 7 1.93 8.74 5.26
N THR A 8 1.50 7.74 4.49
CA THR A 8 2.38 6.70 3.95
C THR A 8 3.47 7.31 3.07
N ALA A 9 3.11 8.16 2.11
CA ALA A 9 4.09 8.82 1.24
C ALA A 9 5.09 9.69 2.03
N LEU A 10 4.62 10.43 3.03
CA LEU A 10 5.47 11.22 3.91
C LEU A 10 6.42 10.33 4.72
N TYR A 11 5.91 9.23 5.28
CA TYR A 11 6.72 8.26 6.01
C TYR A 11 7.82 7.67 5.13
N LEU A 12 7.50 7.29 3.89
CA LEU A 12 8.47 6.80 2.91
C LEU A 12 9.54 7.85 2.61
N LEU A 13 9.13 9.10 2.38
CA LEU A 13 10.03 10.20 2.03
C LEU A 13 11.02 10.55 3.15
N ILE A 14 10.56 10.61 4.40
CA ILE A 14 11.41 11.04 5.53
C ILE A 14 12.31 9.93 6.08
N ASN A 15 12.00 8.66 5.78
CA ASN A 15 12.74 7.50 6.30
C ASN A 15 13.52 6.73 5.22
N ASP A 16 13.73 7.32 4.05
CA ASP A 16 14.46 6.69 2.93
C ASP A 16 13.88 5.32 2.51
N ASN A 17 12.55 5.29 2.36
CA ASN A 17 11.78 4.12 1.91
C ASN A 17 12.11 2.79 2.64
N PRO A 18 11.74 2.66 3.94
CA PRO A 18 12.13 1.49 4.74
C PRO A 18 11.23 0.26 4.53
N ILE A 19 10.21 0.34 3.67
CA ILE A 19 9.24 -0.74 3.48
C ILE A 19 9.84 -1.79 2.55
N GLU A 20 9.71 -3.07 2.94
CA GLU A 20 10.05 -4.24 2.13
C GLU A 20 8.78 -5.02 1.73
N THR A 21 8.86 -5.80 0.64
CA THR A 21 7.79 -6.73 0.25
C THR A 21 7.47 -7.70 1.39
N GLY A 22 6.18 -7.83 1.73
CA GLY A 22 5.70 -8.65 2.84
C GLY A 22 5.58 -7.92 4.18
N ASN A 23 6.09 -6.68 4.29
CA ASN A 23 5.77 -5.80 5.41
C ASN A 23 4.28 -5.46 5.42
N THR A 24 3.81 -4.91 6.55
CA THR A 24 2.42 -4.46 6.67
C THR A 24 2.32 -3.04 7.20
N ILE A 25 1.25 -2.36 6.79
CA ILE A 25 0.83 -1.06 7.33
C ILE A 25 -0.58 -1.16 7.91
N ASP A 26 -0.91 -0.25 8.83
CA ASP A 26 -2.23 -0.25 9.48
C ASP A 26 -3.33 0.16 8.49
N GLY A 27 -4.36 -0.68 8.37
CA GLY A 27 -5.54 -0.37 7.57
C GLY A 27 -6.42 0.70 8.23
N ILE A 28 -7.08 1.51 7.39
CA ILE A 28 -8.03 2.55 7.83
C ILE A 28 -9.37 2.41 7.08
N PRO A 29 -10.11 1.30 7.27
CA PRO A 29 -11.36 1.06 6.56
C PRO A 29 -12.49 2.05 6.92
N ASP A 30 -12.52 2.56 8.16
CA ASP A 30 -13.58 3.46 8.66
C ASP A 30 -13.08 4.84 9.14
N GLY A 31 -11.90 5.27 8.69
CA GLY A 31 -11.28 6.52 9.15
C GLY A 31 -10.57 6.42 10.51
N SER A 32 -10.65 5.28 11.20
CA SER A 32 -9.83 4.92 12.36
C SER A 32 -8.87 3.79 12.02
N ALA A 33 -7.67 3.82 12.59
CA ALA A 33 -6.75 2.69 12.54
C ALA A 33 -7.43 1.47 13.21
N GLN A 34 -7.69 0.44 12.40
CA GLN A 34 -8.29 -0.82 12.83
C GLN A 34 -7.18 -1.87 12.99
N PRO A 35 -7.42 -3.01 13.67
CA PRO A 35 -6.40 -4.06 13.81
C PRO A 35 -6.01 -4.76 12.50
N GLU A 36 -6.73 -4.49 11.39
CA GLU A 36 -6.42 -5.03 10.08
C GLU A 36 -5.11 -4.47 9.53
N ARG A 37 -4.26 -5.37 9.03
CA ARG A 37 -2.94 -5.07 8.47
C ARG A 37 -3.00 -5.28 6.96
N TRP A 38 -2.61 -4.28 6.20
CA TRP A 38 -2.51 -4.36 4.74
C TRP A 38 -1.09 -4.72 4.33
N ILE A 39 -0.93 -5.73 3.47
CA ILE A 39 0.37 -6.22 3.01
C ILE A 39 0.91 -5.28 1.94
N CYS A 40 2.19 -4.93 2.05
CA CYS A 40 2.92 -4.12 1.09
C CYS A 40 3.73 -4.99 0.13
N ARG A 41 3.74 -4.63 -1.15
CA ARG A 41 4.49 -5.34 -2.20
C ARG A 41 5.04 -4.33 -3.21
N TYR A 42 6.27 -4.55 -3.68
CA TYR A 42 6.75 -3.83 -4.86
C TYR A 42 6.41 -4.59 -6.12
N GLU A 43 5.82 -3.88 -7.08
CA GLU A 43 5.37 -4.44 -8.35
C GLU A 43 5.68 -3.47 -9.49
N GLU A 44 5.65 -3.96 -10.73
CA GLU A 44 5.72 -3.07 -11.90
C GLU A 44 4.38 -2.33 -12.09
N SER A 45 4.47 -1.05 -12.46
CA SER A 45 3.30 -0.25 -12.75
C SER A 45 2.44 -0.83 -13.88
N LEU A 46 1.12 -0.84 -13.69
CA LEU A 46 0.14 -1.29 -14.68
C LEU A 46 0.13 -0.46 -15.98
N ILE A 47 0.59 0.80 -15.93
CA ILE A 47 0.61 1.73 -17.06
C ILE A 47 2.01 2.27 -17.31
N GLN A 48 2.36 2.45 -18.58
CA GLN A 48 3.66 2.97 -19.00
C GLN A 48 3.92 4.41 -18.49
N PRO A 49 5.20 4.78 -18.28
CA PRO A 49 6.39 3.94 -18.40
C PRO A 49 6.49 2.94 -17.25
N VAL A 50 7.12 1.78 -17.50
CA VAL A 50 7.41 0.79 -16.44
C VAL A 50 8.24 1.45 -15.35
N ARG A 51 7.74 1.35 -14.12
CA ARG A 51 8.41 1.80 -12.90
C ARG A 51 7.95 0.92 -11.75
N GLU A 52 8.81 0.78 -10.75
CA GLU A 52 8.44 0.13 -9.50
C GLU A 52 7.38 0.98 -8.76
N VAL A 53 6.35 0.34 -8.25
CA VAL A 53 5.30 0.95 -7.43
C VAL A 53 5.12 0.13 -6.16
N LEU A 54 4.76 0.82 -5.08
CA LEU A 54 4.32 0.18 -3.86
C LEU A 54 2.82 -0.13 -3.97
N ASP A 55 2.46 -1.41 -4.09
CA ASP A 55 1.10 -1.90 -3.91
C ASP A 55 0.80 -2.06 -2.41
N ILE A 56 -0.35 -1.55 -2.01
CA ILE A 56 -0.90 -1.72 -0.66
C ILE A 56 -2.15 -2.58 -0.81
N ASP A 57 -2.07 -3.80 -0.30
CA ASP A 57 -3.15 -4.78 -0.39
C ASP A 57 -4.23 -4.46 0.65
N THR A 58 -5.18 -3.61 0.25
CA THR A 58 -6.34 -3.26 1.06
C THR A 58 -7.40 -4.37 1.18
N GLY A 59 -7.07 -5.62 0.80
CA GLY A 59 -7.94 -6.77 0.97
C GLY A 59 -9.32 -6.58 0.33
N ALA A 60 -10.38 -6.74 1.14
CA ALA A 60 -11.77 -6.62 0.69
C ALA A 60 -12.15 -5.20 0.20
N TYR A 61 -11.33 -4.19 0.50
CA TYR A 61 -11.54 -2.81 0.06
C TYR A 61 -10.82 -2.48 -1.25
N ALA A 62 -10.08 -3.43 -1.82
CA ALA A 62 -9.39 -3.24 -3.09
C ALA A 62 -10.39 -3.16 -4.25
N ALA A 63 -10.11 -2.28 -5.21
CA ALA A 63 -10.84 -2.26 -6.46
C ALA A 63 -10.29 -3.35 -7.40
N GLY A 64 -11.19 -4.17 -7.96
CA GLY A 64 -10.82 -5.27 -8.85
C GLY A 64 -10.53 -6.58 -8.12
N ASN A 65 -10.31 -7.65 -8.88
CA ASN A 65 -9.95 -8.96 -8.34
C ASN A 65 -8.44 -9.14 -8.45
N ARG A 66 -7.76 -9.36 -7.32
CA ARG A 66 -6.36 -9.77 -7.31
C ARG A 66 -6.28 -11.29 -7.49
N HIS A 67 -5.59 -11.73 -8.53
CA HIS A 67 -5.22 -13.14 -8.72
C HIS A 67 -3.73 -13.26 -8.45
N TYR A 68 -3.37 -13.64 -7.23
CA TYR A 68 -2.00 -14.00 -6.92
C TYR A 68 -1.73 -15.39 -7.51
N GLU A 69 -0.66 -15.54 -8.28
CA GLU A 69 -0.11 -16.86 -8.66
C GLU A 69 0.58 -17.54 -7.48
#